data_AF-A0A349J736-F1
#
_entry.id   AF-A0A349J736-F1
#
_cell.length_a   1.000
_cell.length_b   1.000
_cell.length_c   1.000
_cell.angle_alpha   90.00
_cell.angle_beta   90.00
_cell.angle_gamma   90.00
#
_symmetry.space_group_name_H-M   'P 1'
#
loop_
_entity.id
_entity.type
_entity.pdbx_description
1 polymer ?
#
loop_
_entity_poly.entity_id
_entity_poly.type
_entity_poly.pdbx_seq_one_letter_code
_entity_poly.pdbx_strand_id
1 'polypeptide(L)' 'MSAMADIAPRGSPDEVLALAKWNEQGLVTAIAQERSTGEVLMVAWANREALAKTLATGLATYYSRSRKKLWTKG' A
#
# COMPACT_ATOMS: atom_id res chain seq x y z
N MET A 1 -18.93 -11.61 11.90
CA MET A 1 -18.56 -10.31 11.28
C MET A 1 -17.69 -9.52 12.25
N SER A 2 -16.36 -9.55 12.07
CA SER A 2 -15.43 -8.46 12.44
C SER A 2 -14.01 -8.97 12.17
N ALA A 3 -13.51 -8.76 10.96
CA ALA A 3 -12.12 -9.08 10.57
C ALA A 3 -11.36 -7.88 9.99
N MET A 4 -11.96 -6.69 10.00
CA MET A 4 -11.37 -5.45 9.46
C MET A 4 -10.35 -4.78 10.40
N ALA A 5 -10.06 -5.35 11.57
CA ALA A 5 -9.36 -4.64 12.63
C ALA A 5 -7.82 -4.58 12.52
N ASP A 6 -7.14 -5.36 11.68
CA ASP A 6 -5.65 -5.46 11.71
C ASP A 6 -4.95 -5.16 10.37
N ILE A 7 -5.55 -4.35 9.51
CA ILE A 7 -4.83 -3.74 8.38
C ILE A 7 -4.86 -2.21 8.46
N ALA A 8 -5.54 -1.65 9.47
CA ALA A 8 -5.51 -0.22 9.70
C ALA A 8 -4.07 0.18 10.05
N PRO A 9 -3.48 1.16 9.36
CA PRO A 9 -2.22 1.72 9.83
C PRO A 9 -2.40 2.20 11.27
N ARG A 10 -1.39 1.95 12.10
CA ARG A 10 -1.30 2.60 13.41
C ARG A 10 -0.91 4.07 13.16
N GLY A 11 -1.88 4.91 12.84
CA GLY A 11 -1.69 6.32 12.50
C GLY A 11 -2.70 6.83 11.46
N SER A 12 -2.86 8.15 11.35
CA SER A 12 -3.72 8.74 10.31
C SER A 12 -3.13 8.50 8.91
N PRO A 13 -3.94 8.53 7.84
CA PRO A 13 -3.40 8.41 6.48
C PRO A 13 -2.27 9.42 6.18
N ASP A 14 -2.39 10.65 6.68
CA ASP A 14 -1.36 11.69 6.51
C ASP A 14 -0.06 11.35 7.27
N GLU A 15 -0.18 10.82 8.48
CA GLU A 15 0.95 10.37 9.29
C GLU A 15 1.72 9.25 8.58
N VAL A 16 1.02 8.26 8.04
CA VAL A 16 1.64 7.16 7.27
C VAL A 16 2.38 7.68 6.05
N LEU A 17 1.77 8.60 5.31
CA LEU A 17 2.38 9.20 4.12
C LEU A 17 3.63 10.03 4.46
N ALA A 18 3.66 10.68 5.62
CA ALA A 18 4.78 11.46 6.10
C ALA A 18 5.95 10.58 6.59
N LEU A 19 5.66 9.45 7.25
CA LEU A 19 6.68 8.51 7.75
C LEU A 19 7.27 7.59 6.67
N ALA A 20 6.58 7.43 5.55
CA ALA A 20 7.04 6.58 4.45
C ALA A 20 8.38 7.05 3.87
N LYS A 21 9.33 6.11 3.73
CA LYS A 21 10.65 6.37 3.13
C LYS A 21 10.57 6.30 1.60
N TRP A 22 10.23 7.43 0.98
CA TRP A 22 10.19 7.58 -0.46
C TRP A 22 11.61 7.55 -1.06
N ASN A 23 11.79 6.84 -2.17
CA ASN A 23 13.01 6.93 -2.97
C ASN A 23 13.00 8.20 -3.85
N GLU A 24 14.09 8.41 -4.61
CA GLU A 24 14.26 9.56 -5.52
C GLU A 24 13.15 9.69 -6.58
N GLN A 25 12.44 8.60 -6.89
CA GLN A 25 11.33 8.57 -7.85
C GLN A 25 9.96 8.79 -7.17
N GLY A 26 9.93 9.07 -5.87
CA GLY A 26 8.70 9.22 -5.10
C GLY A 26 7.96 7.90 -4.90
N LEU A 27 8.68 6.78 -4.82
CA LEU A 27 8.10 5.43 -4.67
C LEU A 27 8.53 4.75 -3.37
N VAL A 28 7.67 3.88 -2.87
CA VAL A 28 7.95 2.90 -1.81
C VAL A 28 7.77 1.48 -2.34
N THR A 29 8.55 0.55 -1.79
CA THR A 29 8.32 -0.88 -2.00
C THR A 29 7.13 -1.31 -1.17
N ALA A 30 6.12 -1.92 -1.80
CA ALA A 30 4.95 -2.48 -1.15
C ALA A 30 5.04 -4.01 -1.21
N ILE A 31 4.95 -4.67 -0.06
CA ILE A 31 4.95 -6.12 0.08
C ILE A 31 3.55 -6.51 0.55
N ALA A 32 2.85 -7.31 -0.24
CA ALA A 32 1.61 -7.94 0.19
C ALA A 32 1.94 -9.27 0.86
N GLN A 33 1.48 -9.43 2.09
CA GLN A 33 1.68 -10.62 2.90
C GLN A 33 0.32 -11.17 3.33
N GLU A 34 0.15 -12.47 3.28
CA GLU A 34 -1.01 -13.14 3.86
C GLU A 34 -0.95 -13.00 5.39
N ARG A 35 -2.05 -12.56 6.00
CA ARG A 35 -2.08 -12.11 7.40
C ARG A 35 -1.93 -13.26 8.40
N SER A 36 -2.45 -14.44 8.09
CA SER A 36 -2.47 -15.59 9.01
C SER A 36 -1.21 -16.46 8.96
N THR A 37 -0.63 -16.64 7.78
CA THR A 37 0.52 -17.52 7.51
C THR A 37 1.82 -16.74 7.44
N GLY A 38 1.76 -15.43 7.17
CA GLY A 38 2.94 -14.63 6.88
C GLY A 38 3.53 -14.91 5.49
N GLU A 39 2.83 -15.61 4.61
CA GLU A 39 3.29 -15.85 3.24
C GLU A 39 3.40 -14.54 2.46
N VAL A 40 4.55 -14.30 1.83
CA VAL A 40 4.72 -13.14 0.93
C VAL A 40 4.05 -13.47 -0.41
N LEU A 41 3.00 -12.73 -0.74
CA LEU A 41 2.19 -12.96 -1.94
C LEU A 41 2.74 -12.22 -3.16
N MET A 42 3.16 -10.97 -2.98
CA MET A 42 3.72 -10.16 -4.08
C MET A 42 4.52 -8.97 -3.57
N VAL A 43 5.39 -8.45 -4.45
CA VAL A 43 6.11 -7.19 -4.27
C VAL A 43 5.75 -6.26 -5.44
N ALA A 44 5.50 -4.99 -5.13
CA ALA A 44 5.21 -3.96 -6.12
C ALA A 44 5.73 -2.59 -5.66
N TRP A 45 5.53 -1.57 -6.49
CA TRP A 45 5.78 -0.17 -6.14
C TRP A 45 4.47 0.52 -5.81
N ALA A 46 4.51 1.47 -4.88
CA ALA A 46 3.44 2.44 -4.67
C ALA A 46 4.04 3.85 -4.68
N ASN A 47 3.37 4.79 -5.36
CA ASN A 47 3.62 6.21 -5.19
C ASN A 47 2.70 6.77 -4.08
N ARG A 48 2.82 8.07 -3.77
CA ARG A 48 1.99 8.73 -2.74
C ARG A 48 0.48 8.54 -2.98
N GLU A 49 0.04 8.65 -4.23
CA GLU A 49 -1.38 8.50 -4.60
C GLU A 49 -1.87 7.05 -4.40
N ALA A 50 -1.08 6.06 -4.81
CA ALA A 50 -1.40 4.64 -4.62
C ALA A 50 -1.52 4.27 -3.14
N LEU A 51 -0.59 4.75 -2.31
CA LEU A 51 -0.63 4.52 -0.87
C LEU A 51 -1.83 5.23 -0.23
N ALA A 52 -2.07 6.49 -0.56
CA ALA A 52 -3.23 7.24 -0.06
C ALA A 52 -4.56 6.54 -0.40
N LYS A 53 -4.71 6.07 -1.65
CA LYS A 53 -5.90 5.33 -2.09
C LYS A 53 -6.05 4.00 -1.37
N THR A 54 -4.96 3.29 -1.10
CA THR A 54 -4.97 2.06 -0.30
C THR A 54 -5.49 2.32 1.10
N LEU A 55 -5.00 3.36 1.77
CA LEU A 55 -5.43 3.73 3.12
C LEU A 55 -6.90 4.18 3.18
N ALA A 56 -7.35 4.91 2.16
CA ALA A 56 -8.73 5.41 2.10
C ALA A 56 -9.76 4.31 1.78
N THR A 57 -9.40 3.32 0.96
CA THR A 57 -10.35 2.32 0.45
C THR A 57 -10.24 0.95 1.13
N GLY A 58 -9.11 0.66 1.79
CA GLY A 58 -8.79 -0.68 2.26
C GLY A 58 -8.46 -1.67 1.15
N LEU A 59 -8.37 -1.23 -0.11
CA LEU A 59 -8.03 -2.06 -1.26
C LEU A 59 -6.60 -1.75 -1.72
N ALA A 60 -5.77 -2.79 -1.87
CA ALA A 60 -4.38 -2.63 -2.27
C ALA A 60 -4.28 -1.96 -3.65
N THR A 61 -3.72 -0.75 -3.68
CA THR A 61 -3.45 0.01 -4.91
C THR A 61 -1.95 0.17 -5.08
N TYR A 62 -1.45 -0.12 -6.29
CA TYR A 62 -0.05 -0.03 -6.67
C TYR A 62 0.16 0.99 -7.80
N TYR A 63 1.41 1.34 -8.04
CA TYR A 63 1.84 2.17 -9.15
C TYR A 63 2.70 1.37 -10.13
N SER A 64 2.23 1.24 -11.37
CA SER A 64 2.99 0.61 -12.45
C SER A 64 3.97 1.62 -13.05
N ARG A 65 5.27 1.39 -12.83
CA ARG A 65 6.33 2.27 -13.38
C ARG A 65 6.38 2.26 -14.91
N SER A 66 6.14 1.11 -15.54
CA SER A 66 6.16 0.98 -17.00
C SER A 66 4.94 1.62 -17.65
N ARG A 67 3.76 1.53 -17.02
CA ARG A 67 2.52 2.11 -17.54
C ARG A 67 2.27 3.54 -17.06
N LYS A 68 3.04 4.00 -16.07
CA LYS A 68 2.85 5.28 -15.36
C LYS A 68 1.42 5.49 -14.87
N LYS A 69 0.83 4.43 -14.30
CA LYS A 69 -0.60 4.38 -13.91
C LYS A 69 -0.80 3.64 -12.60
N LEU A 70 -1.85 4.02 -11.87
CA LEU A 70 -2.36 3.28 -10.73
C LEU A 70 -3.03 1.98 -11.17
N TRP A 71 -2.96 0.96 -10.30
CA TRP A 71 -3.67 -0.30 -10.45
C TRP A 71 -4.12 -0.79 -9.08
N THR A 72 -5.43 -0.97 -8.90
CA THR A 72 -6.00 -1.59 -7.69
C THR A 72 -6.01 -3.10 -7.91
N LYS A 73 -5.44 -3.86 -6.98
CA LYS A 73 -5.39 -5.32 -7.05
C LYS A 73 -6.80 -5.89 -6.93
N GLY A 74 -7.22 -6.56 -7.99
CA GLY A 74 -8.56 -7.10 -8.19
C GLY A 74 -8.77 -7.30 -9.67
#